data_AF-A0A811PPM9-F1
#
_entry.id   AF-A0A811PPM9-F1
#
_cell.length_a   1.000
_cell.length_b   1.000
_cell.length_c   1.000
_cell.angle_alpha   90.00
_cell.angle_beta   90.00
_cell.angle_gamma   90.00
#
_symmetry.space_group_name_H-M   'P 1'
#
loop_
_entity.id
_entity.type
_entity.pdbx_description
1 polymer ?
#
loop_
_entity_poly.entity_id
_entity_poly.type
_entity_poly.pdbx_seq_one_letter_code
_entity_poly.pdbx_strand_id
1 'polypeptide(L)'
;MEQYVDVAYSVHKFQAAYAGMIPVITYKSQWSVVEKGFKLLPPIGKKRGLGRQRKKRVKGCLERSGKATRQVTCKGCGELGHRRTSWRCPLSGTKKRKMTRKTKTKKGPKKGADKEYEPAPASELQQQHLNLHQLHQQQQHLSLHQLHQQ
;
A
#
# COMPACT_ATOMS: atom_id res chain seq x y z
N MET A 1 -37.97 17.06 -22.41
CA MET A 1 -36.92 16.44 -21.58
C MET A 1 -36.40 15.12 -22.15
N GLU A 2 -37.13 14.48 -23.06
CA GLU A 2 -36.83 13.14 -23.57
C GLU A 2 -35.80 13.09 -24.72
N GLN A 3 -35.40 14.24 -25.27
CA GLN A 3 -34.44 14.33 -26.40
C GLN A 3 -32.96 14.23 -26.00
N TYR A 4 -32.65 14.15 -24.70
CA TYR A 4 -31.27 14.14 -24.18
C TYR A 4 -30.82 12.79 -23.62
N VAL A 5 -31.69 11.78 -23.63
CA VAL A 5 -31.38 10.46 -23.08
C VAL A 5 -30.98 9.55 -24.24
N ASP A 6 -29.73 9.11 -24.24
CA ASP A 6 -29.24 8.14 -25.22
C ASP A 6 -30.05 6.83 -25.13
N VAL A 7 -30.26 6.17 -26.27
CA VAL A 7 -30.94 4.88 -26.39
C VAL A 7 -30.32 3.81 -25.46
N ALA A 8 -29.03 3.94 -25.14
CA ALA A 8 -28.33 3.11 -24.17
C ALA A 8 -28.96 3.13 -22.76
N TYR A 9 -29.61 4.23 -22.37
CA TYR A 9 -30.29 4.37 -21.07
C TYR A 9 -31.78 4.00 -21.12
N SER A 10 -32.23 3.30 -22.16
CA SER A 10 -33.61 2.79 -22.23
C SER A 10 -33.82 1.58 -21.31
N VAL A 11 -35.02 1.46 -20.74
CA VAL A 11 -35.44 0.31 -19.90
C VAL A 11 -35.23 -1.02 -20.63
N HIS A 12 -35.45 -1.04 -21.94
CA HIS A 12 -35.23 -2.21 -22.77
C HIS A 12 -33.76 -2.68 -22.77
N LYS A 13 -32.79 -1.75 -22.82
CA LYS A 13 -31.36 -2.09 -22.73
C LYS A 13 -30.99 -2.63 -21.34
N PHE A 14 -31.58 -2.09 -20.28
CA PHE A 14 -31.42 -2.64 -18.93
C PHE A 14 -32.01 -4.04 -18.81
N GLN A 15 -33.23 -4.25 -19.28
CA GLN A 15 -33.87 -5.57 -19.29
C GLN A 15 -33.05 -6.57 -20.11
N ALA A 16 -32.56 -6.19 -21.29
CA ALA A 16 -31.72 -7.06 -22.11
C ALA A 16 -30.36 -7.39 -21.46
N ALA A 17 -29.73 -6.43 -20.78
CA ALA A 17 -28.46 -6.65 -20.08
C ALA A 17 -28.60 -7.66 -18.93
N TYR A 18 -29.75 -7.67 -18.25
CA TYR A 18 -30.05 -8.59 -17.15
C TYR A 18 -30.96 -9.77 -17.55
N ALA A 19 -31.32 -9.91 -18.83
CA ALA A 19 -32.14 -11.01 -19.34
C ALA A 19 -31.40 -12.35 -19.26
N GLY A 20 -30.06 -12.32 -19.24
CA GLY A 20 -29.25 -13.46 -18.86
C GLY A 20 -29.56 -13.84 -17.42
N MET A 21 -30.36 -14.89 -17.23
CA MET A 21 -30.73 -15.40 -15.93
C MET A 21 -29.48 -15.88 -15.17
N ILE A 22 -28.91 -15.01 -14.35
CA ILE A 22 -28.25 -15.47 -13.14
C ILE A 22 -29.42 -15.77 -12.19
N PRO A 23 -29.77 -17.05 -11.96
CA PRO A 23 -30.85 -17.37 -11.04
C PRO A 23 -30.53 -16.69 -9.70
N VAL A 24 -31.56 -16.11 -9.07
CA VAL A 24 -31.40 -15.59 -7.71
C VAL A 24 -31.05 -16.79 -6.84
N ILE A 25 -29.78 -16.88 -6.44
CA ILE A 25 -29.32 -17.96 -5.58
C ILE A 25 -29.87 -17.67 -4.20
N THR A 26 -30.96 -18.36 -3.84
CA THR A 26 -31.74 -18.09 -2.63
C THR A 26 -30.99 -18.53 -1.38
N TYR A 27 -30.34 -19.69 -1.44
CA TYR A 27 -29.68 -20.31 -0.30
C TYR A 27 -28.25 -20.73 -0.61
N LYS A 28 -27.41 -20.76 0.43
CA LYS A 28 -25.99 -21.17 0.33
C LYS A 28 -25.81 -22.59 -0.22
N SER A 29 -26.84 -23.44 -0.12
CA SER A 29 -26.87 -24.82 -0.64
C SER A 29 -26.99 -24.93 -2.16
N GLN A 30 -27.46 -23.89 -2.84
CA GLN A 30 -27.60 -23.87 -4.30
C GLN A 30 -26.27 -23.50 -5.00
N TRP A 31 -25.26 -23.07 -4.25
CA TRP A 31 -23.92 -22.87 -4.80
C TRP A 31 -23.27 -24.22 -5.08
N SER A 32 -22.89 -24.46 -6.34
CA SER A 32 -22.10 -25.65 -6.69
C SER A 32 -20.79 -25.64 -5.91
N VAL A 33 -20.49 -26.74 -5.20
CA VAL A 33 -19.19 -26.96 -4.58
C VAL A 33 -18.21 -27.27 -5.70
N VAL A 34 -17.63 -26.24 -6.28
CA VAL A 34 -16.60 -26.39 -7.32
C VAL A 34 -15.28 -26.72 -6.64
N GLU A 35 -14.67 -27.84 -7.02
CA GLU A 35 -13.29 -28.16 -6.68
C GLU A 35 -12.37 -27.17 -7.40
N LYS A 36 -11.89 -26.16 -6.68
CA LYS A 36 -11.13 -25.05 -7.24
C LYS A 36 -9.74 -25.45 -7.75
N GLY A 37 -9.30 -26.69 -7.53
CA GLY A 37 -7.96 -27.19 -7.88
C GLY A 37 -6.81 -26.55 -7.08
N PHE A 38 -7.06 -25.47 -6.35
CA PHE A 38 -6.10 -24.81 -5.46
C PHE A 38 -6.76 -24.39 -4.14
N LYS A 39 -5.95 -24.31 -3.08
CA LYS A 39 -6.39 -23.80 -1.78
C LYS A 39 -6.40 -22.28 -1.84
N LEU A 40 -7.58 -21.66 -1.79
CA LEU A 40 -7.71 -20.21 -1.68
C LEU A 40 -7.35 -19.79 -0.25
N LEU A 41 -6.06 -19.47 -0.05
CA LEU A 41 -5.56 -18.95 1.21
C LEU A 41 -5.94 -17.47 1.37
N PRO A 42 -6.11 -16.97 2.60
CA PRO A 42 -6.30 -15.54 2.81
C PRO A 42 -5.12 -14.77 2.21
N PRO A 43 -5.33 -13.49 1.82
CA PRO A 43 -4.24 -12.65 1.36
C PRO A 43 -3.11 -12.68 2.39
N ILE A 44 -1.96 -13.21 1.98
CA ILE A 44 -0.79 -13.26 2.84
C ILE A 44 -0.34 -11.81 3.02
N GLY A 45 -0.75 -11.21 4.13
CA GLY A 45 -0.27 -9.91 4.53
C GLY A 45 1.25 -9.99 4.61
N LYS A 46 1.95 -9.18 3.80
CA LYS A 46 3.41 -9.07 3.86
C LYS A 46 3.83 -9.01 5.32
N LYS A 47 4.75 -9.88 5.76
CA LYS A 47 5.33 -9.82 7.11
C LYS A 47 5.80 -8.37 7.29
N ARG A 48 5.17 -7.65 8.22
CA ARG A 48 5.44 -6.22 8.39
C ARG A 48 6.92 -6.06 8.72
N GLY A 49 7.56 -5.02 8.18
CA GLY A 49 8.96 -4.73 8.44
C GLY A 49 9.27 -4.69 9.94
N LEU A 50 10.51 -4.98 10.31
CA LEU A 50 10.98 -5.02 11.70
C LEU A 50 10.66 -3.69 12.40
N GLY A 51 9.70 -3.70 13.33
CA GLY A 51 9.31 -2.50 14.08
C GLY A 51 7.98 -2.63 14.83
N ARG A 52 7.79 -1.78 15.85
CA ARG A 52 6.57 -1.75 16.65
C ARG A 52 5.42 -1.18 15.81
N GLN A 53 4.32 -1.92 15.70
CA GLN A 53 3.08 -1.39 15.14
C GLN A 53 2.66 -0.12 15.90
N ARG A 54 2.51 0.99 15.19
CA ARG A 54 2.02 2.23 15.80
C ARG A 54 0.56 2.00 16.19
N LYS A 55 0.24 2.23 17.47
CA LYS A 55 -1.14 2.13 18.00
C LYS A 55 -2.04 3.26 17.47
N LYS A 56 -1.45 4.37 17.04
CA LYS A 56 -2.16 5.56 16.54
C LYS A 56 -1.74 5.85 15.10
N ARG A 57 -2.71 6.27 14.28
CA ARG A 57 -2.51 6.79 12.93
C ARG A 57 -1.58 8.01 12.95
N VAL A 58 -0.74 8.15 11.93
CA VAL A 58 0.02 9.40 11.70
C VAL A 58 -0.97 10.41 11.11
N LYS A 59 -1.20 11.51 11.82
CA LYS A 59 -2.04 12.60 11.31
C LYS A 59 -1.35 13.27 10.12
N GLY A 60 -2.11 13.57 9.07
CA GLY A 60 -1.62 14.33 7.92
C GLY A 60 -1.25 15.76 8.31
N CYS A 61 -0.48 16.47 7.47
CA CYS A 61 -0.07 17.85 7.73
C CYS A 61 -1.28 18.79 7.98
N LEU A 62 -2.36 18.57 7.23
CA LEU A 62 -3.61 19.34 7.33
C LEU A 62 -4.45 18.99 8.57
N GLU A 63 -4.29 17.77 9.11
CA GLU A 63 -4.98 17.30 10.31
C GLU A 63 -4.24 17.70 11.59
N ARG A 64 -3.66 18.91 11.60
CA ARG A 64 -2.91 19.44 12.74
C ARG A 64 -3.84 19.51 13.95
N SER A 65 -3.66 18.60 14.89
CA SER A 65 -4.41 18.57 16.13
C SER A 65 -3.90 19.66 17.07
N GLY A 66 -4.68 20.73 17.26
CA GLY A 66 -4.40 21.85 18.16
C GLY A 66 -4.50 23.21 17.47
N LYS A 67 -4.77 24.27 18.24
CA LYS A 67 -4.86 25.65 17.71
C LYS A 67 -3.56 26.01 16.98
N ALA A 68 -3.68 26.48 15.73
CA ALA A 68 -2.53 26.97 14.96
C ALA A 68 -1.83 28.07 15.76
N THR A 69 -0.50 28.16 15.72
CA THR A 69 0.23 29.19 16.47
C THR A 69 -0.26 30.60 16.17
N ARG A 70 -0.70 30.84 14.93
CA ARG A 70 -1.39 32.06 14.46
C ARG A 70 -2.67 32.42 15.22
N GLN A 71 -3.39 31.43 15.74
CA GLN A 71 -4.65 31.61 16.48
C GLN A 71 -4.43 31.66 18.01
N VAL A 72 -3.18 31.57 18.48
CA VAL A 72 -2.88 31.64 19.91
C VAL A 72 -2.67 33.10 20.30
N THR A 73 -3.54 33.60 21.18
CA THR A 73 -3.39 34.91 21.83
C THR A 73 -2.38 34.82 22.97
N CYS A 74 -1.39 35.70 22.96
CA CYS A 74 -0.45 35.83 24.05
C CYS A 74 -1.15 36.48 25.26
N LYS A 75 -1.24 35.77 26.40
CA LYS A 75 -1.75 36.36 27.66
C LYS A 75 -0.87 37.48 28.23
N GLY A 76 0.34 37.68 27.70
CA GLY A 76 1.28 38.72 28.14
C GLY A 76 1.06 40.04 27.42
N CYS A 77 1.19 40.04 26.09
CA CYS A 77 1.09 41.24 25.26
C CYS A 77 -0.25 41.37 24.49
N GLY A 78 -1.15 40.39 24.58
CA GLY A 78 -2.43 40.40 23.88
C GLY A 78 -2.36 40.07 22.38
N GLU A 79 -1.17 40.08 21.77
CA GLU A 79 -1.00 39.82 20.35
C GLU A 79 -1.25 38.35 19.95
N LEU A 80 -1.72 38.15 18.72
CA LEU A 80 -1.92 36.84 18.11
C LEU A 80 -0.62 36.31 17.50
N GLY A 81 -0.48 34.99 17.44
CA GLY A 81 0.60 34.35 16.69
C GLY A 81 1.73 33.77 17.53
N HIS A 82 1.71 33.98 18.84
CA HIS A 82 2.77 33.54 19.73
C HIS A 82 2.29 33.33 21.17
N ARG A 83 3.11 32.66 22.00
CA ARG A 83 2.78 32.37 23.41
C ARG A 83 3.60 33.29 24.31
N ARG A 84 3.14 33.55 25.54
CA ARG A 84 3.87 34.36 26.53
C ARG A 84 5.35 33.95 26.71
N THR A 85 5.67 32.67 26.57
CA THR A 85 7.03 32.13 26.73
C THR A 85 7.85 32.11 25.43
N SER A 86 7.30 32.56 24.31
CA SER A 86 8.02 32.57 23.03
C SER A 86 8.90 33.81 22.92
N TRP A 87 10.08 33.65 22.32
CA TRP A 87 11.01 34.75 22.00
C TRP A 87 10.40 35.90 21.19
N ARG A 88 9.29 35.65 20.47
CA ARG A 88 8.57 36.67 19.70
C ARG A 88 7.70 37.61 20.53
N CYS A 89 7.55 37.36 21.83
CA CYS A 89 6.78 38.24 22.72
C CYS A 89 7.66 39.41 23.18
N PRO A 90 7.28 40.67 22.94
CA PRO A 90 8.07 41.85 23.33
C PRO A 90 8.23 41.97 24.85
N LEU A 91 7.25 41.46 25.61
CA LEU A 91 7.26 41.47 27.07
C LEU A 91 7.98 40.27 27.69
N SER A 92 8.31 39.24 26.89
CA SER A 92 9.12 38.12 27.39
C SER A 92 10.59 38.47 27.25
N GLY A 93 11.10 39.18 28.27
CA GLY A 93 12.52 39.40 28.44
C GLY A 93 13.30 38.08 28.31
N THR A 94 14.36 38.14 27.53
CA THR A 94 15.16 37.03 27.01
C THR A 94 15.86 36.22 28.12
N LYS A 95 15.16 35.41 28.91
CA LYS A 95 15.82 34.33 29.67
C LYS A 95 16.17 33.20 28.70
N LYS A 96 17.28 33.37 27.97
CA LYS A 96 17.94 32.26 27.25
C LYS A 96 18.10 31.11 28.24
N ARG A 97 17.31 30.04 28.09
CA ARG A 97 17.61 28.79 28.80
C ARG A 97 18.97 28.33 28.29
N LYS A 98 19.97 28.28 29.17
CA LYS A 98 21.21 27.55 28.88
C LYS A 98 20.77 26.10 28.60
N MET A 99 20.90 25.66 27.35
CA MET A 99 20.73 24.25 26.99
C MET A 99 21.80 23.48 27.77
N THR A 100 21.41 22.78 28.84
CA THR A 100 22.29 21.77 29.40
C THR A 100 22.47 20.71 28.31
N ARG A 101 23.73 20.44 27.94
CA ARG A 101 24.04 19.39 26.98
C ARG A 101 23.37 18.11 27.47
N LYS A 102 22.38 17.60 26.72
CA LYS A 102 21.84 16.27 26.97
C LYS A 102 23.02 15.32 26.97
N THR A 103 23.30 14.70 28.12
CA THR A 103 24.23 13.59 28.21
C THR A 103 23.77 12.53 27.22
N LYS A 104 24.69 12.09 26.37
CA LYS A 104 24.42 11.04 25.38
C LYS A 104 23.87 9.83 26.12
N THR A 105 22.60 9.50 25.91
CA THR A 105 22.03 8.23 26.37
C THR A 105 22.89 7.09 25.80
N LYS A 106 23.32 6.19 26.68
CA LYS A 106 24.17 5.04 26.35
C LYS A 106 23.61 4.31 25.12
N LYS A 107 24.47 4.09 24.11
CA LYS A 107 24.14 3.22 22.98
C LYS A 107 23.87 1.82 23.55
N GLY A 108 22.67 1.30 23.30
CA GLY A 108 22.32 -0.07 23.64
C GLY A 108 23.19 -1.09 22.89
N PRO A 109 23.18 -2.37 23.32
CA PRO A 109 24.08 -3.39 22.80
C PRO A 109 23.87 -3.61 21.30
N LYS A 110 24.97 -3.60 20.53
CA LYS A 110 24.97 -4.04 19.13
C LYS A 110 24.55 -5.50 19.08
N LYS A 111 23.39 -5.80 18.48
CA LYS A 111 22.98 -7.17 18.21
C LYS A 111 23.59 -7.63 16.90
N GLY A 112 24.55 -8.55 17.03
CA GLY A 112 24.71 -9.79 16.26
C GLY A 112 24.50 -9.78 14.75
N ALA A 113 25.63 -9.92 14.07
CA ALA A 113 25.87 -10.73 12.87
C ALA A 113 24.84 -10.64 11.74
N ASP A 114 25.20 -9.87 10.72
CA ASP A 114 24.73 -10.08 9.36
C ASP A 114 25.12 -11.51 8.94
N LYS A 115 24.14 -12.37 8.66
CA LYS A 115 24.38 -13.57 7.87
C LYS A 115 24.57 -13.10 6.44
N GLU A 116 25.78 -13.26 5.90
CA GLU A 116 26.02 -13.19 4.46
C GLU A 116 25.06 -14.17 3.78
N TYR A 117 24.11 -13.61 3.04
CA TYR A 117 23.31 -14.35 2.08
C TYR A 117 24.05 -14.22 0.76
N GLU A 118 24.77 -15.27 0.38
CA GLU A 118 25.30 -15.43 -0.98
C GLU A 118 24.10 -15.57 -1.94
N PRO A 119 23.80 -14.57 -2.79
CA PRO A 119 22.78 -14.73 -3.80
C PRO A 119 23.25 -15.77 -4.81
N ALA A 120 22.37 -16.70 -5.18
CA ALA A 120 22.65 -17.68 -6.23
C ALA A 120 23.25 -16.97 -7.47
N PRO A 121 24.35 -17.49 -8.05
CA PRO A 121 25.11 -16.77 -9.06
C PRO A 121 24.20 -16.47 -10.25
N ALA A 122 24.11 -15.20 -10.62
CA ALA A 122 23.22 -14.70 -11.68
C ALA A 122 23.35 -15.47 -13.02
N SER A 123 24.47 -16.16 -13.23
CA SER A 123 24.73 -17.05 -14.36
C SER A 123 23.78 -18.25 -14.43
N GLU A 124 23.30 -18.78 -13.31
CA GLU A 124 22.46 -19.99 -13.28
C GLU A 124 21.03 -19.69 -13.75
N LEU A 125 20.48 -18.54 -13.37
CA LEU A 125 19.17 -18.09 -13.85
C LEU A 125 19.19 -17.77 -15.34
N GLN A 126 20.30 -17.21 -15.84
CA GLN A 126 20.48 -16.97 -17.28
C GLN A 126 20.57 -18.28 -18.07
N GLN A 127 21.29 -19.29 -17.56
CA GLN A 127 21.32 -20.62 -18.17
C GLN A 127 19.95 -21.28 -18.18
N GLN A 128 19.18 -21.20 -17.09
CA GLN A 128 17.81 -21.73 -17.03
C GLN A 128 16.90 -21.07 -18.08
N HIS A 129 17.01 -19.75 -18.25
CA HIS A 129 16.22 -19.02 -19.25
C HIS A 129 16.59 -19.43 -20.69
N LEU A 130 17.88 -19.60 -20.98
CA LEU A 130 18.36 -20.07 -22.28
C LEU A 130 17.89 -21.51 -22.57
N ASN A 131 17.93 -22.39 -21.56
CA ASN A 131 17.47 -23.77 -21.68
C ASN A 131 15.97 -23.85 -21.99
N LEU A 132 15.15 -23.02 -21.34
CA LEU A 132 13.71 -22.94 -21.62
C LEU A 132 13.43 -22.45 -23.04
N HIS A 133 14.19 -21.46 -23.50
CA HIS A 133 14.06 -20.93 -24.86
C HIS A 133 14.40 -21.99 -25.92
N GLN A 134 15.46 -22.77 -25.70
CA GLN A 134 15.85 -23.83 -26.62
C GLN A 134 14.82 -24.97 -26.68
N LEU A 135 14.22 -25.33 -25.54
CA LEU A 135 13.17 -26.35 -25.48
C LEU A 135 11.90 -25.90 -26.21
N HIS A 136 11.55 -24.60 -26.12
CA HIS A 136 10.45 -24.03 -26.89
C HIS A 136 10.69 -24.11 -28.40
N GLN A 137 11.91 -23.78 -28.86
CA GLN A 137 12.27 -23.90 -30.29
C GLN A 137 12.19 -25.35 -30.79
N GLN A 138 12.62 -26.33 -29.98
CA GLN A 138 12.49 -27.75 -30.32
C GLN A 138 11.03 -28.17 -30.47
N GLN A 139 10.15 -27.72 -29.57
CA GLN A 139 8.71 -28.00 -29.66
C GLN A 139 8.09 -27.42 -30.93
N GLN A 140 8.47 -26.20 -31.32
CA GLN A 140 8.03 -25.58 -32.58
C GLN A 140 8.51 -26.36 -33.82
N HIS A 141 9.74 -26.87 -33.80
CA HIS A 141 10.24 -27.66 -34.93
C HIS A 141 9.54 -29.02 -35.04
N LEU A 142 9.25 -29.67 -33.90
CA LEU A 142 8.51 -30.94 -33.86
C LEU A 142 7.06 -30.79 -34.35
N SER A 143 6.40 -29.68 -34.00
CA SER A 143 5.04 -29.41 -34.49
C SER A 143 5.03 -29.15 -36.01
N LEU A 144 6.00 -28.40 -36.53
CA LEU A 144 6.15 -28.19 -37.98
C LEU A 144 6.44 -29.50 -38.73
N HIS A 145 7.23 -30.41 -38.16
CA HIS A 145 7.54 -31.69 -38.78
C HIS A 145 6.33 -32.64 -38.82
N GLN A 146 5.48 -32.64 -37.79
CA GLN A 146 4.23 -33.41 -37.77
C GLN A 146 3.23 -32.93 -38.84
N LEU A 147 3.19 -31.63 -39.14
CA LEU A 147 2.32 -31.07 -40.19
C LEU A 147 2.76 -31.44 -41.61
N HIS A 148 4.05 -31.71 -41.83
CA HIS A 148 4.56 -32.11 -43.15
C HIS A 148 4.41 -33.61 -43.46
N GLN A 149 3.97 -34.42 -42.49
CA GLN A 149 3.75 -35.87 -42.64
C GLN A 149 2.28 -36.24 -42.91
N GLN A 150 1.39 -35.26 -43.06
CA GLN A 150 0.00 -35.43 -43.52
C GLN A 150 -0.13 -34.92 -44.95
#